data_AF-A0AAE3IPE4-F1
#
_entry.id   AF-A0AAE3IPE4-F1
#
_cell.length_a   1.000
_cell.length_b   1.000
_cell.length_c   1.000
_cell.angle_alpha   90.00
_cell.angle_beta   90.00
_cell.angle_gamma   90.00
#
_symmetry.space_group_name_H-M   'P 1'
#
loop_
_entity.id
_entity.type
_entity.pdbx_description
1 polymer ?
#
loop_
_entity_poly.entity_id
_entity_poly.type
_entity_poly.pdbx_seq_one_letter_code
_entity_poly.pdbx_strand_id
1 'polypeptide(L)'
;MENEIRDTFQEMKAGAQNFVQSKENKKVLAGILGILFGSLGIHKFVLGYTKEGLILLGVTVLGWATSILLIGLAFVWIPGLIGLIEGIIYLTKSDEEFYNTYQVGRKPWF
;
A
#
# COMPACT_ATOMS: atom_id res chain seq x y z
N MET A 1 -34.91 27.13 -7.59
CA MET A 1 -34.63 26.57 -8.92
C MET A 1 -33.13 26.56 -9.26
N GLU A 2 -32.45 27.68 -9.55
CA GLU A 2 -31.01 27.61 -9.93
C GLU A 2 -30.11 27.07 -8.81
N ASN A 3 -30.33 27.47 -7.56
CA ASN A 3 -29.56 26.95 -6.42
C ASN A 3 -29.82 25.45 -6.18
N GLU A 4 -31.07 24.99 -6.24
CA GLU A 4 -31.41 23.55 -6.12
C GLU A 4 -30.79 22.70 -7.23
N ILE A 5 -30.75 23.23 -8.46
CA ILE A 5 -30.10 22.57 -9.59
C ILE A 5 -28.59 22.44 -9.32
N ARG A 6 -27.95 23.49 -8.81
CA ARG A 6 -26.51 23.47 -8.46
C ARG A 6 -26.22 22.47 -7.34
N ASP A 7 -27.07 22.41 -6.31
CA ASP A 7 -26.93 21.48 -5.19
C ASP A 7 -27.07 20.03 -5.68
N THR A 8 -28.07 19.74 -6.52
CA THR A 8 -28.27 18.43 -7.16
C THR A 8 -27.03 18.02 -7.97
N PHE A 9 -26.47 18.93 -8.76
CA PHE A 9 -25.25 18.66 -9.53
C PHE A 9 -24.02 18.43 -8.64
N GLN A 10 -23.90 19.13 -7.51
CA GLN A 10 -22.81 18.91 -6.57
C GLN A 10 -22.91 17.54 -5.89
N GLU A 11 -24.10 17.13 -5.47
CA GLU A 11 -24.32 15.78 -4.91
C GLU A 11 -23.99 14.69 -5.92
N MET A 12 -24.43 14.85 -7.18
CA MET A 12 -24.10 13.91 -8.26
C MET A 12 -22.59 13.84 -8.51
N LYS A 13 -21.91 14.98 -8.51
CA LYS A 13 -20.45 15.04 -8.69
C LYS A 13 -19.72 14.38 -7.52
N ALA A 14 -20.14 14.66 -6.29
CA ALA A 14 -19.57 14.05 -5.08
C ALA A 14 -19.78 12.53 -5.08
N GLY A 15 -21.00 12.06 -5.40
CA GLY A 15 -21.30 10.64 -5.53
C GLY A 15 -20.47 9.93 -6.61
N ALA A 16 -20.32 10.56 -7.78
CA ALA A 16 -19.48 10.04 -8.86
C ALA A 16 -17.99 10.00 -8.47
N GLN A 17 -17.46 11.05 -7.82
CA GLN A 17 -16.08 11.06 -7.34
C GLN A 17 -15.82 9.97 -6.30
N ASN A 18 -16.72 9.79 -5.33
CA ASN A 18 -16.61 8.74 -4.33
C ASN A 18 -16.61 7.34 -4.97
N PHE A 19 -17.43 7.12 -5.98
CA PHE A 19 -17.49 5.85 -6.71
C PHE A 19 -16.19 5.57 -7.49
N VAL A 20 -15.65 6.58 -8.18
CA VAL A 20 -14.37 6.46 -8.89
C VAL A 20 -13.21 6.22 -7.92
N GLN A 21 -13.16 6.97 -6.82
CA GLN A 21 -12.13 6.83 -5.79
C GLN A 21 -12.17 5.43 -5.15
N SER A 22 -13.37 4.92 -4.82
CA SER A 22 -13.54 3.57 -4.29
C SER A 22 -13.03 2.49 -5.26
N LYS A 23 -13.28 2.65 -6.56
CA LYS A 23 -12.85 1.69 -7.59
C LYS A 23 -11.33 1.68 -7.81
N GLU A 24 -10.66 2.82 -7.67
CA GLU A 24 -9.21 2.91 -7.82
C GLU A 24 -8.43 2.61 -6.54
N ASN A 25 -9.13 2.50 -5.41
CA ASN A 25 -8.49 2.32 -4.12
C ASN A 25 -7.92 0.90 -3.94
N LYS A 26 -6.60 0.80 -3.91
CA LYS A 26 -5.87 -0.46 -3.73
C LYS A 26 -5.61 -0.78 -2.25
N LYS A 27 -6.18 -0.03 -1.29
CA LYS A 27 -5.90 -0.14 0.15
C LYS A 27 -6.01 -1.56 0.67
N VAL A 28 -7.17 -2.19 0.48
CA VAL A 28 -7.45 -3.53 1.00
C VAL A 28 -6.49 -4.56 0.40
N LEU A 29 -6.26 -4.48 -0.92
CA LEU A 29 -5.33 -5.36 -1.63
C LEU A 29 -3.90 -5.18 -1.13
N ALA A 30 -3.41 -3.94 -1.06
CA ALA A 30 -2.07 -3.63 -0.57
C ALA A 30 -1.89 -4.02 0.91
N GLY A 31 -2.91 -3.81 1.74
CA GLY A 31 -2.90 -4.16 3.15
C GLY A 31 -2.79 -5.67 3.39
N ILE A 32 -3.66 -6.46 2.74
CA ILE A 32 -3.63 -7.93 2.86
C ILE A 32 -2.32 -8.50 2.33
N LEU A 33 -1.85 -8.01 1.17
CA LEU A 33 -0.57 -8.45 0.60
C LEU A 33 0.62 -8.04 1.47
N GLY A 34 0.53 -6.91 2.18
CA GLY A 34 1.55 -6.50 3.14
C GLY A 34 1.65 -7.46 4.32
N ILE A 35 0.51 -7.93 4.84
CA ILE A 35 0.48 -8.88 5.96
C ILE A 35 0.98 -10.27 5.54
N LEU A 36 0.50 -10.79 4.41
CA LEU A 36 0.80 -12.17 4.01
C LEU A 36 2.14 -12.31 3.26
N PHE A 37 2.48 -11.33 2.43
CA PHE A 37 3.62 -11.36 1.51
C PHE A 37 4.53 -10.12 1.66
N GLY A 38 4.49 -9.50 2.83
CA GLY A 38 5.25 -8.28 3.12
C GLY A 38 6.75 -8.42 2.97
N SER A 39 7.31 -9.57 3.35
CA SER A 39 8.74 -9.87 3.19
C SER A 39 9.19 -9.88 1.73
N LEU A 40 8.29 -10.22 0.81
CA LEU A 40 8.58 -10.21 -0.63
C LEU A 40 8.40 -8.81 -1.25
N GLY A 41 7.75 -7.88 -0.54
CA GLY A 41 7.47 -6.53 -1.04
C GLY A 41 6.33 -6.46 -2.06
N ILE A 42 5.46 -7.47 -2.16
CA ILE A 42 4.37 -7.52 -3.17
C ILE A 42 3.42 -6.32 -3.05
N HIS A 43 3.11 -5.90 -1.84
CA HIS A 43 2.25 -4.73 -1.58
C HIS A 43 2.80 -3.44 -2.19
N LYS A 44 4.12 -3.29 -2.33
CA LYS A 44 4.77 -2.16 -2.99
C LYS A 44 4.56 -2.16 -4.51
N PHE A 45 4.67 -3.33 -5.14
CA PHE A 45 4.44 -3.44 -6.57
C PHE A 45 3.00 -3.11 -6.97
N VAL A 46 2.02 -3.46 -6.14
CA VAL A 46 0.60 -3.12 -6.36
C VAL A 46 0.36 -1.61 -6.40
N LEU A 47 1.10 -0.86 -5.57
CA LEU A 47 1.07 0.59 -5.53
C LEU A 47 1.97 1.24 -6.59
N GLY A 48 2.71 0.46 -7.37
CA GLY A 48 3.62 0.93 -8.41
C GLY A 48 4.98 1.41 -7.87
N TYR A 49 5.35 0.99 -6.65
CA TYR A 49 6.65 1.26 -6.02
C TYR A 49 7.64 0.14 -6.36
N THR A 50 7.97 0.03 -7.65
CA THR A 50 8.81 -1.07 -8.16
C THR A 50 10.20 -1.09 -7.55
N LYS A 51 10.78 0.09 -7.28
CA LYS A 51 12.13 0.18 -6.70
C LYS A 51 12.15 -0.33 -5.26
N GLU A 52 11.17 0.06 -4.47
CA GLU A 52 11.00 -0.32 -3.07
C GLU A 52 10.66 -1.79 -2.94
N GLY A 53 9.78 -2.30 -3.81
CA GLY A 53 9.48 -3.72 -3.90
C GLY A 53 10.73 -4.55 -4.23
N LEU A 54 11.58 -4.08 -5.16
CA LEU A 54 12.84 -4.73 -5.47
C LEU A 54 13.85 -4.67 -4.33
N ILE A 55 13.87 -3.58 -3.54
CA ILE A 55 14.70 -3.49 -2.33
C ILE A 55 14.27 -4.55 -1.30
N LEU A 56 12.98 -4.64 -0.99
CA LEU A 56 12.45 -5.67 -0.07
C LEU A 56 12.77 -7.08 -0.58
N LEU A 57 12.51 -7.34 -1.86
CA LEU A 57 12.79 -8.62 -2.47
C LEU A 57 14.29 -8.96 -2.43
N GLY A 58 15.15 -7.99 -2.77
CA GLY A 58 16.60 -8.16 -2.76
C GLY A 58 17.15 -8.42 -1.37
N VAL A 59 16.71 -7.66 -0.37
CA VAL A 59 17.11 -7.87 1.04
C VAL A 59 16.64 -9.23 1.53
N THR A 60 15.41 -9.64 1.20
CA THR A 60 14.90 -10.97 1.55
C THR A 60 15.74 -12.05 0.88
N VAL A 61 15.96 -12.00 -0.43
CA VAL A 61 16.76 -13.01 -1.15
C VAL A 61 18.20 -13.07 -0.63
N LEU A 62 18.84 -11.93 -0.36
CA LEU A 62 20.18 -11.88 0.23
C LEU A 62 20.20 -12.41 1.67
N GLY A 63 19.18 -12.11 2.48
CA GLY A 63 19.03 -12.65 3.83
C GLY A 63 18.90 -14.17 3.80
N TRP A 64 18.11 -14.72 2.88
CA TRP A 64 18.00 -16.16 2.66
C TRP A 64 19.32 -16.76 2.15
N ALA A 65 20.01 -16.15 1.19
CA ALA A 65 21.28 -16.65 0.66
C ALA A 65 22.39 -16.66 1.74
N THR A 66 22.44 -15.62 2.57
CA THR A 66 23.43 -15.49 3.66
C THR A 66 23.02 -16.24 4.93
N SER A 67 21.80 -16.77 5.01
CA SER A 67 21.34 -17.57 6.15
C SER A 67 22.15 -18.86 6.33
N ILE A 68 22.73 -19.38 5.25
CA ILE A 68 23.62 -20.54 5.24
C ILE A 68 24.87 -20.29 6.11
N LEU A 69 25.31 -19.04 6.24
CA LEU A 69 26.46 -18.64 7.05
C LEU A 69 26.08 -18.26 8.49
N LEU A 70 24.86 -18.58 8.95
CA LEU A 70 24.24 -18.24 10.25
C LEU A 70 24.03 -16.73 10.52
N ILE A 71 24.73 -15.84 9.81
CA ILE A 71 24.60 -14.37 9.94
C ILE A 71 23.30 -13.86 9.30
N GLY A 72 22.84 -14.48 8.21
CA GLY A 72 21.64 -14.04 7.50
C GLY A 72 20.33 -14.24 8.28
N LEU A 73 20.31 -15.13 9.28
CA LEU A 73 19.10 -15.45 10.05
C LEU A 73 18.53 -14.22 10.79
N ALA A 74 19.39 -13.28 11.18
CA ALA A 74 18.97 -12.02 11.81
C ALA A 74 18.27 -11.05 10.82
N PHE A 75 18.66 -11.09 9.53
CA PHE A 75 18.18 -10.16 8.51
C PHE A 75 16.92 -10.64 7.78
N VAL A 76 16.57 -11.92 7.88
CA VAL A 76 15.37 -12.51 7.22
C VAL A 76 14.05 -11.96 7.79
N TRP A 77 14.02 -11.59 9.07
CA TRP A 77 12.77 -11.16 9.73
C TRP A 77 12.43 -9.69 9.49
N ILE A 78 13.42 -8.84 9.17
CA ILE A 78 13.24 -7.39 9.04
C ILE A 78 12.27 -7.04 7.90
N PRO A 79 12.40 -7.58 6.67
CA PRO A 79 11.46 -7.29 5.58
C PRO A 79 10.03 -7.73 5.91
N GLY A 80 9.87 -8.87 6.61
CA GLY A 80 8.56 -9.37 7.05
C GLY A 80 7.90 -8.42 8.05
N LEU A 81 8.67 -7.90 9.00
CA LEU A 81 8.17 -6.93 9.99
C LEU A 81 7.78 -5.60 9.33
N ILE A 82 8.58 -5.10 8.39
CA ILE A 82 8.27 -3.88 7.64
C ILE A 82 6.94 -4.06 6.90
N GLY A 83 6.80 -5.15 6.13
CA GLY A 83 5.57 -5.40 5.38
C GLY A 83 4.35 -5.63 6.26
N LEU A 84 4.50 -6.28 7.43
CA LEU A 84 3.43 -6.44 8.41
C LEU A 84 2.95 -5.10 8.96
N ILE A 85 3.89 -4.24 9.39
CA ILE A 85 3.57 -2.90 9.91
C ILE A 85 2.87 -2.07 8.82
N GLU A 86 3.38 -2.07 7.60
CA GLU A 86 2.76 -1.35 6.50
C GLU A 86 1.38 -1.91 6.12
N GLY A 87 1.23 -3.24 6.15
CA GLY A 87 -0.05 -3.89 5.92
C GLY A 87 -1.12 -3.43 6.94
N ILE A 88 -0.75 -3.35 8.21
CA ILE A 88 -1.61 -2.82 9.28
C ILE A 88 -1.91 -1.33 9.04
N ILE A 89 -0.91 -0.49 8.77
CA ILE A 89 -1.09 0.94 8.50
C ILE A 89 -2.04 1.18 7.33
N TYR A 90 -1.93 0.39 6.27
CA TYR A 90 -2.81 0.51 5.12
C TYR A 90 -4.26 0.18 5.49
N LEU A 91 -4.48 -0.89 6.25
CA LEU A 91 -5.82 -1.30 6.65
C LEU A 91 -6.45 -0.38 7.71
N THR A 92 -5.65 0.29 8.54
CA THR A 92 -6.15 1.19 9.59
C THR A 92 -6.39 2.62 9.10
N LYS A 93 -5.94 2.98 7.90
CA LYS A 93 -6.24 4.27 7.28
C LYS A 93 -7.62 4.33 6.63
N SER A 94 -8.19 5.53 6.60
CA SER A 94 -9.37 5.80 5.78
C SER A 94 -9.03 5.65 4.30
N ASP A 95 -10.03 5.33 3.47
CA ASP A 95 -9.85 5.14 2.03
C ASP A 95 -9.25 6.40 1.36
N GLU A 96 -9.77 7.56 1.73
CA GLU A 96 -9.32 8.86 1.21
C GLU A 96 -7.88 9.17 1.63
N GLU A 97 -7.53 8.99 2.90
CA GLU A 97 -6.16 9.21 3.37
C GLU A 97 -5.18 8.27 2.68
N PHE A 98 -5.55 7.01 2.50
CA PHE A 98 -4.71 6.03 1.82
C PHE A 98 -4.48 6.43 0.36
N TYR A 99 -5.55 6.77 -0.35
CA TYR A 99 -5.50 7.20 -1.75
C TYR A 99 -4.58 8.42 -1.90
N ASN A 100 -4.81 9.46 -1.09
CA ASN A 100 -4.05 10.70 -1.15
C ASN A 100 -2.57 10.50 -0.76
N THR A 101 -2.28 9.63 0.21
CA THR A 101 -0.90 9.43 0.69
C THR A 101 -0.09 8.48 -0.19
N TYR A 102 -0.65 7.32 -0.57
CA TYR A 102 0.10 6.22 -1.18
C TYR A 102 -0.20 6.00 -2.66
N GLN A 103 -1.28 6.57 -3.22
CA GLN A 103 -1.52 6.49 -4.66
C GLN A 103 -1.17 7.80 -5.35
N VAL A 104 -1.69 8.92 -4.83
CA VAL A 104 -1.43 10.27 -5.37
C VAL A 104 -0.10 10.83 -4.85
N GLY A 105 0.06 10.88 -3.53
CA GLY A 105 1.26 11.43 -2.86
C GLY A 105 2.50 10.55 -2.98
N ARG A 106 2.34 9.32 -3.48
CA ARG A 106 3.43 8.38 -3.78
C ARG A 106 4.42 8.18 -2.62
N LYS A 107 3.94 8.14 -1.38
CA LYS A 107 4.76 7.88 -0.18
C LYS A 107 5.28 6.42 -0.15
N PRO A 108 6.59 6.19 -0.34
CA PRO A 108 7.12 4.85 -0.60
C PRO A 108 7.26 3.97 0.65
N TRP A 109 7.42 4.54 1.85
CA TRP A 109 7.61 3.81 3.11
C TRP A 109 6.78 4.44 4.22
N PHE A 110 6.25 3.59 5.13
CA PHE A 110 5.44 3.92 6.32
C PHE A 110 4.69 5.25 6.19
#